data_AF-A0A4Q3YC73-F1
#
_entry.id   AF-A0A4Q3YC73-F1
#
_cell.length_a   1.000
_cell.length_b   1.000
_cell.length_c   1.000
_cell.angle_alpha   90.00
_cell.angle_beta   90.00
_cell.angle_gamma   90.00
#
_symmetry.space_group_name_H-M   'P 1'
#
loop_
_entity.id
_entity.type
_entity.pdbx_description
1 polymer ?
#
loop_
_entity_poly.entity_id
_entity_poly.type
_entity_poly.pdbx_seq_one_letter_code
_entity_poly.pdbx_strand_id
1 'polypeptide(L)'
;MSAAWYETYSPPLLALTLSFRPICIAAQQRINPGELPMKFATTLAFAIGLTLSAGPVQAETVKIGLQPWLGYGPLWIAEKPGYFAANGVDVQLVNFGWDADLAVALASGNINVTSIATNGVILQRNNGIDLKGFMLMDGSTTADAVLSNKTVNSITELK
;
A
#
# COMPACT_ATOMS: atom_id res chain seq x y z
N MET A 1 -22.84 -33.90 -6.04
CA MET A 1 -22.36 -33.24 -7.29
C MET A 1 -21.52 -32.05 -6.84
N SER A 2 -20.20 -32.26 -6.70
CA SER A 2 -19.15 -31.56 -7.47
C SER A 2 -19.14 -30.04 -7.20
N ALA A 3 -18.32 -29.43 -6.33
CA ALA A 3 -16.85 -29.49 -6.19
C ALA A 3 -16.09 -29.17 -7.49
N ALA A 4 -16.11 -27.90 -7.88
CA ALA A 4 -15.17 -27.28 -8.82
C ALA A 4 -15.16 -25.77 -8.56
N TRP A 5 -14.12 -25.07 -9.00
CA TRP A 5 -13.85 -23.63 -8.86
C TRP A 5 -13.01 -23.23 -7.63
N TYR A 6 -11.81 -23.78 -7.56
CA TYR A 6 -10.63 -23.00 -7.18
C TYR A 6 -9.54 -23.32 -8.20
N GLU A 7 -9.56 -22.61 -9.32
CA GLU A 7 -8.51 -22.68 -10.33
C GLU A 7 -7.46 -21.61 -9.98
N THR A 8 -6.31 -22.11 -9.56
CA THR A 8 -5.11 -21.36 -9.21
C THR A 8 -4.57 -20.58 -10.40
N TYR A 9 -4.61 -19.25 -10.34
CA TYR A 9 -3.86 -18.37 -11.24
C TYR A 9 -2.53 -18.00 -10.56
N SER A 10 -1.44 -18.65 -10.96
CA SER A 10 -0.08 -18.32 -10.53
C SER A 10 0.63 -17.58 -11.66
N PRO A 11 0.85 -16.26 -11.59
CA PRO A 11 1.66 -15.57 -12.57
C PRO A 11 3.17 -15.86 -12.35
N PRO A 12 3.98 -15.89 -13.42
CA PRO A 12 5.41 -16.14 -13.32
C PRO A 12 6.14 -14.92 -12.72
N LEU A 13 7.10 -15.19 -11.85
CA LEU A 13 8.03 -14.23 -11.26
C LEU A 13 8.89 -13.60 -12.38
N LEU A 14 8.53 -12.39 -12.82
CA LEU A 14 9.41 -11.54 -13.60
C LEU A 14 10.23 -10.68 -12.62
N ALA A 15 11.49 -11.04 -12.45
CA ALA A 15 12.48 -10.26 -11.71
C ALA A 15 12.68 -8.89 -12.38
N LEU A 16 12.03 -7.87 -11.85
CA LEU A 16 12.29 -6.48 -12.22
C LEU A 16 13.58 -6.03 -11.52
N THR A 17 14.72 -6.25 -12.15
CA THR A 17 15.99 -5.68 -11.73
C THR A 17 15.95 -4.16 -11.92
N LEU A 18 15.56 -3.43 -10.89
CA LEU A 18 15.79 -2.00 -10.78
C LEU A 18 17.31 -1.77 -10.67
N SER A 19 17.96 -1.62 -11.82
CA SER A 19 19.32 -1.08 -11.87
C SER A 19 19.27 0.41 -11.55
N PHE A 20 19.43 0.75 -10.27
CA PHE A 20 19.78 2.11 -9.87
C PHE A 20 21.19 2.40 -10.41
N ARG A 21 21.27 3.03 -11.58
CA ARG A 21 22.50 3.67 -12.04
C ARG A 21 22.59 5.03 -11.32
N PRO A 22 23.58 5.26 -10.45
CA PRO A 22 23.77 6.60 -9.91
C PRO A 22 24.16 7.52 -11.07
N ILE A 23 23.39 8.58 -11.25
CA ILE A 23 23.76 9.73 -12.08
C ILE A 23 24.88 10.45 -11.33
N CYS A 24 26.12 10.04 -11.59
CA CYS A 24 27.28 10.86 -11.27
C CYS A 24 27.34 11.98 -12.32
N ILE A 25 26.97 13.20 -11.93
CA ILE A 25 27.29 14.42 -12.67
C ILE A 25 28.81 14.58 -12.58
N ALA A 26 29.53 14.04 -13.58
CA ALA A 26 30.92 14.38 -13.82
C ALA A 26 30.94 15.70 -14.60
N ALA A 27 31.27 16.79 -13.91
CA ALA A 27 31.64 18.04 -14.56
C ALA A 27 32.91 17.78 -15.38
N GLN A 28 32.75 17.70 -16.71
CA GLN A 28 33.83 17.54 -17.67
C GLN A 28 34.65 18.84 -17.73
N GLN A 29 35.60 19.03 -16.81
CA GLN A 29 36.62 20.07 -16.98
C GLN A 29 37.64 19.59 -18.03
N ARG A 30 37.65 20.28 -19.19
CA ARG A 30 38.69 20.11 -20.21
C ARG A 30 40.04 20.50 -19.62
N ILE A 31 40.96 19.54 -19.54
CA ILE A 31 42.36 19.82 -19.19
C ILE A 31 43.14 19.89 -20.51
N ASN A 32 43.74 21.05 -20.79
CA ASN A 32 44.58 21.27 -21.97
C ASN A 32 45.91 20.52 -21.80
N PRO A 33 46.46 19.86 -22.84
CA PRO A 33 47.70 19.12 -22.76
C PRO A 33 48.89 20.07 -22.93
N GLY A 34 49.33 20.65 -21.83
CA GLY A 34 50.54 21.43 -21.76
C GLY A 34 50.91 21.60 -20.29
N GLU A 35 52.05 21.01 -19.91
CA GLU A 35 52.71 21.13 -18.61
C GLU A 35 52.28 20.15 -17.51
N LEU A 36 52.99 19.03 -17.39
CA LEU A 36 53.20 18.36 -16.10
C LEU A 36 54.65 17.83 -16.00
N PRO A 37 55.51 18.42 -15.17
CA PRO A 37 56.72 17.76 -14.72
C PRO A 37 56.39 16.77 -13.59
N MET A 38 56.55 15.48 -13.90
CA MET A 38 57.28 14.51 -13.09
C MET A 38 57.14 14.63 -11.55
N LYS A 39 56.02 14.18 -10.98
CA LYS A 39 55.95 13.72 -9.58
C LYS A 39 55.06 12.48 -9.48
N PHE A 40 55.63 11.35 -9.86
CA PHE A 40 55.16 10.03 -9.46
C PHE A 40 55.47 9.84 -7.98
N ALA A 41 54.47 10.01 -7.12
CA ALA A 41 54.35 9.31 -5.85
C ALA A 41 53.13 9.82 -5.12
N THR A 42 52.37 8.89 -4.54
CA THR A 42 51.36 9.14 -3.50
C THR A 42 49.99 9.55 -4.03
N THR A 43 49.14 8.58 -4.38
CA THR A 43 47.72 8.52 -3.97
C THR A 43 47.19 7.11 -4.28
N LEU A 44 47.44 6.15 -3.38
CA LEU A 44 46.81 4.82 -3.38
C LEU A 44 46.28 4.55 -1.96
N ALA A 45 45.29 5.32 -1.51
CA ALA A 45 44.64 5.12 -0.22
C ALA A 45 43.27 5.82 -0.15
N PHE A 46 42.30 5.40 -0.96
CA PHE A 46 40.89 5.77 -0.74
C PHE A 46 39.94 4.76 -1.40
N ALA A 47 39.90 3.51 -0.92
CA ALA A 47 38.98 2.50 -1.47
C ALA A 47 38.51 1.43 -0.48
N ILE A 48 38.58 1.67 0.85
CA ILE A 48 38.07 0.71 1.84
C ILE A 48 37.32 1.49 2.91
N GLY A 49 35.98 1.46 2.86
CA GLY A 49 35.17 2.07 3.91
C GLY A 49 33.76 2.49 3.49
N LEU A 50 33.06 1.70 2.68
CA LEU A 50 31.61 1.83 2.54
C LEU A 50 30.95 0.47 2.73
N THR A 51 31.25 -0.20 3.86
CA THR A 51 30.36 -1.24 4.37
C THR A 51 29.13 -0.54 4.92
N LEU A 52 28.13 -0.34 4.06
CA LEU A 52 26.77 -0.04 4.51
C LEU A 52 26.34 -1.18 5.42
N SER A 53 26.21 -0.88 6.71
CA SER A 53 25.42 -1.68 7.64
C SER A 53 23.99 -1.67 7.12
N ALA A 54 23.61 -2.70 6.37
CA ALA A 54 22.22 -3.09 6.21
C ALA A 54 21.73 -3.54 7.58
N GLY A 55 21.30 -2.59 8.41
CA GLY A 55 20.51 -2.89 9.60
C GLY A 55 19.27 -3.70 9.19
N PRO A 56 18.68 -4.47 10.11
CA PRO A 56 17.44 -5.17 9.81
C PRO A 56 16.42 -4.14 9.31
N VAL A 57 15.95 -4.31 8.07
CA VAL A 57 14.74 -3.64 7.59
C VAL A 57 13.61 -4.21 8.43
N GLN A 58 13.25 -3.50 9.49
CA GLN A 58 12.03 -3.78 10.22
C GLN A 58 10.89 -3.47 9.25
N ALA A 59 10.02 -4.46 9.03
CA ALA A 59 8.82 -4.25 8.23
C ALA A 59 8.03 -3.10 8.87
N GLU A 60 7.68 -2.09 8.08
CA GLU A 60 6.83 -1.00 8.55
C GLU A 60 5.46 -1.56 8.90
N THR A 61 4.93 -1.18 10.07
CA THR A 61 3.59 -1.58 10.50
C THR A 61 2.56 -1.10 9.48
N VAL A 62 1.85 -2.02 8.85
CA VAL A 62 0.78 -1.71 7.90
C VAL A 62 -0.51 -1.43 8.67
N LYS A 63 -0.96 -0.18 8.63
CA LYS A 63 -2.22 0.23 9.26
C LYS A 63 -3.38 0.06 8.29
N ILE A 64 -4.35 -0.78 8.67
CA ILE A 64 -5.55 -1.04 7.89
C ILE A 64 -6.75 -0.38 8.57
N GLY A 65 -7.34 0.61 7.91
CA GLY A 65 -8.58 1.25 8.36
C GLY A 65 -9.80 0.39 8.02
N LEU A 66 -10.65 0.16 9.02
CA LEU A 66 -11.85 -0.66 8.93
C LEU A 66 -13.03 0.01 9.64
N GLN A 67 -14.23 -0.43 9.28
CA GLN A 67 -15.47 -0.11 9.99
C GLN A 67 -16.06 -1.40 10.58
N PRO A 68 -17.00 -1.31 11.54
CA PRO A 68 -17.66 -2.47 12.13
C PRO A 68 -18.68 -3.12 11.18
N TRP A 69 -18.19 -3.65 10.06
CA TRP A 69 -18.97 -4.33 9.04
C TRP A 69 -18.54 -5.80 8.91
N LEU A 70 -19.53 -6.69 8.77
CA LEU A 70 -19.32 -8.14 8.89
C LEU A 70 -18.38 -8.70 7.80
N GLY A 71 -18.42 -8.15 6.58
CA GLY A 71 -17.56 -8.58 5.47
C GLY A 71 -16.06 -8.31 5.70
N TYR A 72 -15.70 -7.50 6.71
CA TYR A 72 -14.29 -7.31 7.12
C TYR A 72 -13.84 -8.29 8.19
N GLY A 73 -14.72 -9.20 8.65
CA GLY A 73 -14.44 -10.24 9.63
C GLY A 73 -13.14 -11.04 9.40
N PRO A 74 -12.79 -11.44 8.15
CA PRO A 74 -11.55 -12.17 7.89
C PRO A 74 -10.27 -11.45 8.36
N LEU A 75 -10.23 -10.11 8.30
CA LEU A 75 -9.06 -9.35 8.75
C LEU A 75 -8.91 -9.41 10.28
N TRP A 76 -10.02 -9.31 11.02
CA TRP A 76 -10.04 -9.47 12.47
C TRP A 76 -9.66 -10.88 12.93
N ILE A 77 -10.01 -11.90 12.14
CA ILE A 77 -9.56 -13.29 12.38
C ILE A 77 -8.06 -13.41 12.14
N ALA A 78 -7.53 -12.74 11.11
CA ALA A 78 -6.11 -12.76 10.75
C ALA A 78 -5.21 -12.00 11.74
N GLU A 79 -5.74 -10.97 12.42
CA GLU A 79 -5.06 -10.21 13.47
C GLU A 79 -4.83 -11.03 14.75
N LYS A 80 -5.74 -11.97 15.07
CA LYS A 80 -5.49 -12.92 16.16
C LYS A 80 -4.18 -13.68 15.88
N PRO A 81 -3.33 -13.92 16.89
CA PRO A 81 -1.85 -13.93 16.81
C PRO A 81 -1.22 -15.02 15.93
N GLY A 82 -1.58 -15.09 14.65
CA GLY A 82 -1.22 -16.20 13.79
C GLY A 82 -0.95 -15.78 12.36
N TYR A 83 -1.90 -15.18 11.66
CA TYR A 83 -1.79 -15.13 10.21
C TYR A 83 -0.86 -14.03 9.69
N PHE A 84 -0.98 -12.78 10.15
CA PHE A 84 -0.09 -11.72 9.68
C PHE A 84 1.35 -11.95 10.13
N ALA A 85 1.55 -12.24 11.42
CA ALA A 85 2.87 -12.50 11.99
C ALA A 85 3.54 -13.75 11.38
N ALA A 86 2.80 -14.85 11.12
CA ALA A 86 3.38 -16.03 10.46
C ALA A 86 3.80 -15.77 9.00
N ASN A 87 3.25 -14.73 8.36
CA ASN A 87 3.65 -14.29 7.03
C ASN A 87 4.66 -13.13 7.07
N GLY A 88 5.22 -12.79 8.24
CA GLY A 88 6.23 -11.75 8.38
C GLY A 88 5.72 -10.33 8.17
N VAL A 89 4.41 -10.09 8.29
CA VAL A 89 3.80 -8.77 8.14
C VAL A 89 3.33 -8.29 9.51
N ASP A 90 3.74 -7.08 9.88
CA ASP A 90 3.20 -6.38 11.06
C ASP A 90 1.99 -5.56 10.64
N VAL A 91 0.81 -5.88 11.20
CA VAL A 91 -0.47 -5.28 10.83
C VAL A 91 -1.15 -4.71 12.06
N GLN A 92 -1.64 -3.49 11.94
CA GLN A 92 -2.51 -2.85 12.92
C GLN A 92 -3.88 -2.58 12.30
N LEU A 93 -4.94 -3.15 12.87
CA LEU A 93 -6.31 -2.81 12.48
C LEU A 93 -6.77 -1.57 13.25
N VAL A 94 -7.27 -0.57 12.52
CA VAL A 94 -7.78 0.69 13.07
C VAL A 94 -9.26 0.80 12.76
N ASN A 95 -10.09 0.80 13.80
CA ASN A 95 -11.54 0.90 13.65
C ASN A 95 -12.00 2.36 13.58
N PHE A 96 -12.85 2.67 12.61
CA PHE A 96 -13.47 3.96 12.40
C PHE A 96 -14.99 3.85 12.54
N GLY A 97 -15.62 4.91 13.05
CA GLY A 97 -17.08 5.00 13.16
C GLY A 97 -17.76 5.55 11.91
N TRP A 98 -17.06 6.40 11.15
CA TRP A 98 -17.61 7.13 10.00
C TRP A 98 -16.65 7.12 8.81
N ASP A 99 -17.21 7.14 7.60
CA ASP A 99 -16.44 7.20 6.35
C ASP A 99 -15.57 8.46 6.24
N ALA A 100 -16.06 9.59 6.75
CA ALA A 100 -15.35 10.86 6.69
C ALA A 100 -14.03 10.83 7.46
N ASP A 101 -14.02 10.21 8.66
CA ASP A 101 -12.81 10.09 9.48
C ASP A 101 -11.80 9.14 8.82
N LEU A 102 -12.30 8.04 8.25
CA LEU A 102 -11.50 7.08 7.50
C LEU A 102 -10.88 7.73 6.24
N ALA A 103 -11.65 8.57 5.54
CA ALA A 103 -11.19 9.33 4.38
C ALA A 103 -10.05 10.29 4.73
N VAL A 104 -10.17 11.02 5.83
CA VAL A 104 -9.13 11.94 6.33
C VAL A 104 -7.89 11.16 6.76
N ALA A 105 -8.06 10.03 7.46
CA ALA A 105 -6.96 9.17 7.85
C ALA A 105 -6.20 8.60 6.65
N LEU A 106 -6.91 8.20 5.59
CA LEU A 106 -6.30 7.73 4.34
C LEU A 106 -5.54 8.85 3.63
N ALA A 107 -6.17 10.03 3.47
CA ALA A 107 -5.57 11.16 2.78
C ALA A 107 -4.32 11.72 3.49
N SER A 108 -4.29 11.65 4.82
CA SER A 108 -3.14 12.08 5.64
C SER A 108 -2.01 11.04 5.73
N GLY A 109 -2.22 9.82 5.21
CA GLY A 109 -1.27 8.71 5.36
C GLY A 109 -1.21 8.14 6.78
N ASN A 110 -2.18 8.47 7.63
CA ASN A 110 -2.27 7.91 8.99
C ASN A 110 -2.70 6.43 8.97
N ILE A 111 -3.32 5.98 7.87
CA ILE A 111 -3.52 4.57 7.51
C ILE A 111 -2.97 4.31 6.10
N ASN A 112 -2.50 3.09 5.84
CA ASN A 112 -1.91 2.72 4.55
C ASN A 112 -2.90 2.02 3.62
N VAL A 113 -3.81 1.24 4.19
CA VAL A 113 -4.80 0.44 3.48
C VAL A 113 -6.16 0.68 4.12
N THR A 114 -7.22 0.60 3.33
CA THR A 114 -8.59 0.62 3.86
C THR A 114 -9.45 -0.40 3.14
N SER A 115 -10.40 -0.98 3.87
CA SER A 115 -11.49 -1.74 3.27
C SER A 115 -12.75 -0.86 3.29
N ILE A 116 -13.24 -0.53 2.10
CA ILE A 116 -14.40 0.35 1.87
C ILE A 116 -15.25 -0.21 0.74
N ALA A 117 -16.53 0.15 0.73
CA ALA A 117 -17.43 -0.19 -0.37
C ALA A 117 -16.97 0.47 -1.69
N THR A 118 -17.30 -0.15 -2.83
CA THR A 118 -16.84 0.28 -4.17
C THR A 118 -17.25 1.72 -4.50
N ASN A 119 -18.42 2.16 -4.05
CA ASN A 119 -18.85 3.55 -4.20
C ASN A 119 -17.93 4.53 -3.43
N GLY A 120 -17.42 4.14 -2.26
CA GLY A 120 -16.44 4.89 -1.49
C GLY A 120 -15.11 5.02 -2.24
N VAL A 121 -14.62 3.93 -2.85
CA VAL A 121 -13.41 3.94 -3.71
C VAL A 121 -13.54 4.99 -4.81
N ILE A 122 -14.68 5.00 -5.50
CA ILE A 122 -14.97 5.95 -6.59
C ILE A 122 -15.04 7.39 -6.07
N LEU A 123 -15.76 7.62 -4.97
CA LEU A 123 -15.88 8.94 -4.35
C LEU A 123 -14.51 9.52 -3.99
N GLN A 124 -13.66 8.72 -3.36
CA GLN A 124 -12.35 9.14 -2.90
C GLN A 124 -11.40 9.41 -4.06
N ARG A 125 -11.47 8.62 -5.14
CA ARG A 125 -10.77 8.89 -6.40
C ARG A 125 -11.22 10.20 -7.05
N ASN A 126 -12.53 10.48 -7.04
CA ASN A 126 -13.07 11.74 -7.55
C ASN A 126 -12.61 12.94 -6.72
N ASN A 127 -12.40 12.75 -5.41
CA ASN A 127 -11.84 13.75 -4.50
C ASN A 127 -10.32 13.93 -4.65
N GLY A 128 -9.67 13.24 -5.60
CA GLY A 128 -8.25 13.38 -5.88
C GLY A 128 -7.31 12.54 -5.01
N ILE A 129 -7.84 11.63 -4.20
CA ILE A 129 -7.02 10.69 -3.41
C ILE A 129 -6.54 9.58 -4.33
N ASP A 130 -5.22 9.42 -4.48
CA ASP A 130 -4.64 8.32 -5.26
C ASP A 130 -4.70 7.01 -4.46
N LEU A 131 -5.69 6.19 -4.79
CA LEU A 131 -5.92 4.89 -4.18
C LEU A 131 -6.16 3.83 -5.24
N LYS A 132 -5.81 2.57 -4.94
CA LYS A 132 -5.96 1.45 -5.86
C LYS A 132 -6.63 0.29 -5.14
N GLY A 133 -7.76 -0.17 -5.67
CA GLY A 133 -8.35 -1.43 -5.25
C GLY A 133 -7.51 -2.60 -5.76
N PHE A 134 -7.11 -3.51 -4.88
CA PHE A 134 -6.29 -4.68 -5.22
C PHE A 134 -6.92 -6.00 -4.77
N MET A 135 -8.00 -5.95 -3.99
CA MET A 135 -8.70 -7.13 -3.47
C MET A 135 -10.19 -6.81 -3.34
N LEU A 136 -11.02 -7.76 -3.75
CA LEU A 136 -12.45 -7.76 -3.45
C LEU A 136 -12.67 -8.75 -2.30
N MET A 137 -13.14 -8.26 -1.16
CA MET A 137 -13.31 -9.08 0.05
C MET A 137 -14.70 -9.69 0.18
N ASP A 138 -15.74 -8.93 -0.17
CA ASP A 138 -17.12 -9.33 -0.03
C ASP A 138 -17.99 -8.65 -1.09
N GLY A 139 -19.15 -9.24 -1.38
CA GLY A 139 -20.14 -8.74 -2.32
C GLY A 139 -21.51 -8.64 -1.64
N SER A 140 -22.00 -7.41 -1.48
CA SER A 140 -23.35 -7.15 -0.96
C SER A 140 -24.30 -6.78 -2.10
N THR A 141 -25.37 -7.54 -2.26
CA THR A 141 -26.47 -7.23 -3.19
C THR A 141 -27.76 -6.82 -2.49
N THR A 142 -27.86 -7.05 -1.18
CA THR A 142 -29.11 -6.88 -0.41
C THR A 142 -28.92 -6.25 0.98
N ALA A 143 -27.69 -5.91 1.39
CA ALA A 143 -27.45 -5.37 2.74
C ALA A 143 -27.88 -3.89 2.87
N ASP A 144 -27.92 -3.15 1.76
CA ASP A 144 -28.32 -1.75 1.76
C ASP A 144 -29.84 -1.61 1.69
N ALA A 145 -30.41 -0.80 2.57
CA ALA A 145 -31.85 -0.57 2.65
C ALA A 145 -32.18 0.88 2.95
N VAL A 146 -33.32 1.35 2.42
CA VAL A 146 -33.93 2.63 2.79
C VAL A 146 -34.95 2.35 3.89
N LEU A 147 -34.76 2.94 5.06
CA LEU A 147 -35.72 2.85 6.16
C LEU A 147 -36.60 4.10 6.19
N SER A 148 -37.92 3.91 6.26
CA SER A 148 -38.91 4.98 6.33
C SER A 148 -39.90 4.76 7.49
N ASN A 149 -40.71 5.77 7.77
CA ASN A 149 -41.88 5.60 8.63
C ASN A 149 -42.89 4.67 7.94
N LYS A 150 -43.63 3.88 8.73
CA LYS A 150 -44.73 3.00 8.28
C LYS A 150 -45.78 3.69 7.40
N THR A 151 -45.89 5.02 7.46
CA THR A 151 -46.82 5.80 6.62
C THR A 151 -46.34 6.01 5.19
N VAL A 152 -45.06 5.79 4.90
CA VAL A 152 -44.46 5.94 3.56
C VAL A 152 -44.49 4.58 2.86
N ASN A 153 -45.33 4.44 1.85
CA ASN A 153 -45.58 3.16 1.17
C ASN A 153 -44.84 3.00 -0.16
N SER A 154 -44.28 4.08 -0.70
CA SER A 154 -43.60 4.09 -1.99
C SER A 154 -42.43 5.08 -2.00
N ILE A 155 -41.46 4.85 -2.88
CA ILE A 155 -40.30 5.74 -3.05
C ILE A 155 -40.73 7.17 -3.42
N THR A 156 -41.84 7.32 -4.15
CA THR A 156 -42.39 8.61 -4.58
C THR A 156 -42.95 9.44 -3.43
N GLU A 157 -43.20 8.83 -2.28
CA GLU A 157 -43.66 9.52 -1.07
C GLU A 157 -42.50 10.07 -0.22
N LEU A 158 -41.25 9.70 -0.51
CA LEU A 158 -40.07 10.29 0.13
C LEU A 158 -39.89 11.73 -0.39
N LYS A 159 -39.84 12.69 0.53
CA LYS A 159 -39.65 14.12 0.25
C LYS A 159 -38.21 14.55 0.48
#